data_AF-A0A443S2N1-F1
#
_entry.id   AF-A0A443S2N1-F1
#
_cell.length_a   1.000
_cell.length_b   1.000
_cell.length_c   1.000
_cell.angle_alpha   90.00
_cell.angle_beta   90.00
_cell.angle_gamma   90.00
#
_symmetry.space_group_name_H-M   'P 1'
#
loop_
_entity.id
_entity.type
_entity.pdbx_description
1 polymer ?
#
loop_
_entity_poly.entity_id
_entity_poly.type
_entity_poly.pdbx_seq_one_letter_code
_entity_poly.pdbx_strand_id
1 'polypeptide(L)' 'MEENDNIYTVEGIISFGTSSDKCGTDSFSVYARVTSYVAWILENTSDASYCDN' A
#
# COMPACT_ATOMS: atom_id res chain seq x y z
N MET A 1 4.68 14.12 -3.54
CA MET A 1 4.47 13.10 -4.58
C MET A 1 5.37 13.54 -5.72
N GLU A 2 6.55 12.96 -5.80
CA GLU A 2 7.49 13.28 -6.87
C GLU A 2 7.08 12.45 -8.09
N GLU A 3 6.89 13.13 -9.20
CA GLU A 3 6.32 12.62 -10.44
C GLU A 3 7.43 11.96 -11.27
N ASN A 4 7.62 10.66 -11.06
CA ASN A 4 8.48 9.83 -11.91
C ASN A 4 7.58 8.87 -12.71
N ASP A 5 7.49 9.12 -14.01
CA ASP A 5 7.10 8.20 -15.10
C ASP A 5 5.93 7.22 -14.84
N ASN A 6 4.73 7.71 -14.48
CA ASN A 6 3.54 6.87 -14.37
C ASN A 6 3.67 5.64 -13.44
N ILE A 7 4.61 5.67 -12.48
CA ILE A 7 4.79 4.57 -11.52
C ILE A 7 3.91 4.83 -10.29
N TYR A 8 2.98 3.91 -10.03
CA TYR A 8 2.16 3.92 -8.82
C TYR A 8 2.89 3.18 -7.69
N THR A 9 3.02 3.83 -6.53
CA THR A 9 3.62 3.22 -5.33
C THR A 9 2.55 2.94 -4.29
N VAL A 10 2.61 1.76 -3.67
CA VAL A 10 1.72 1.39 -2.56
C VAL A 10 2.26 1.98 -1.25
N GLU A 11 1.59 3.03 -0.75
CA GLU A 11 1.99 3.70 0.50
C GLU A 11 1.44 2.97 1.75
N GLY A 12 0.23 2.42 1.65
CA GLY A 12 -0.48 1.85 2.78
C GLY A 12 -1.49 0.77 2.38
N ILE A 13 -1.67 -0.22 3.25
CA ILE A 13 -2.71 -1.25 3.13
C ILE A 13 -3.78 -0.96 4.20
N ILE A 14 -5.06 -1.03 3.84
CA ILE A 14 -6.16 -0.79 4.79
C ILE A 14 -6.07 -1.79 5.94
N SER A 15 -5.96 -1.29 7.18
CA SER A 15 -6.00 -2.11 8.39
C SER A 15 -7.44 -2.28 8.87
N PHE A 16 -8.10 -1.16 9.18
CA PHE A 16 -9.53 -1.11 9.49
C PHE A 16 -10.09 0.30 9.23
N GLY A 17 -11.37 0.36 8.92
CA GLY A 17 -12.12 1.59 8.71
C GLY A 17 -13.61 1.25 8.74
N THR A 18 -14.45 2.20 9.13
CA THR A 18 -15.90 2.02 9.10
C THR A 18 -16.38 2.03 7.65
N SER A 19 -17.05 0.95 7.26
CA SER A 19 -17.58 0.74 5.91
C SER A 19 -18.96 1.39 5.69
N SER A 20 -19.45 2.18 6.64
CA SER A 20 -20.85 2.64 6.64
C SER A 20 -21.14 3.68 5.58
N ASP A 21 -20.15 4.46 5.11
CA ASP A 21 -20.44 5.60 4.25
C ASP A 21 -19.53 5.61 3.02
N LYS A 22 -20.19 5.36 1.89
CA LYS A 22 -19.74 5.70 0.55
C LYS A 22 -18.96 7.01 0.57
N CYS A 23 -17.63 6.95 0.45
CA CYS A 23 -16.80 8.15 0.30
C CYS A 23 -17.13 9.24 1.35
N GLY A 24 -17.17 8.88 2.64
CA GLY A 24 -17.55 9.78 3.74
C GLY A 24 -16.36 10.23 4.58
N THR A 25 -16.30 11.52 4.88
CA THR A 25 -15.34 12.19 5.80
C THR A 25 -15.60 11.94 7.28
N ASP A 26 -16.66 11.20 7.61
CA ASP A 26 -17.18 11.08 8.97
C ASP A 26 -16.47 9.98 9.79
N SER A 27 -15.45 9.36 9.20
CA SER A 27 -14.67 8.33 9.88
C SER A 27 -13.24 8.22 9.34
N PHE A 28 -12.31 7.94 10.24
CA PHE A 28 -10.91 7.73 9.92
C PHE A 28 -10.66 6.28 9.49
N SER A 29 -9.95 6.11 8.38
CA SER A 29 -9.39 4.83 7.97
C SER A 29 -7.96 4.71 8.47
N VAL A 30 -7.63 3.58 9.10
CA VAL A 30 -6.28 3.28 9.56
C VAL A 30 -5.59 2.41 8.52
N TYR A 31 -4.38 2.80 8.12
CA TYR A 31 -3.55 2.10 7.14
C TYR A 31 -2.30 1.54 7.81
N ALA A 32 -1.94 0.31 7.48
CA ALA A 32 -0.62 -0.23 7.75
C ALA A 32 0.38 0.42 6.80
N ARG A 33 1.43 1.02 7.37
CA ARG A 33 2.47 1.74 6.61
C ARG A 33 3.39 0.74 5.90
N VAL A 34 3.31 0.63 4.58
CA VAL A 34 4.07 -0.36 3.79
C VAL A 34 5.58 -0.16 3.92
N THR A 35 6.03 1.09 4.03
CA THR A 35 7.45 1.42 4.21
C THR A 35 8.07 0.80 5.47
N SER A 36 7.27 0.49 6.49
CA SER A 36 7.75 -0.22 7.70
C SER A 36 8.03 -1.71 7.49
N TYR A 37 7.52 -2.31 6.41
CA TYR A 37 7.58 -3.75 6.15
C TYR A 37 8.44 -4.13 4.94
N VAL A 38 9.09 -3.16 4.26
CA VAL A 38 9.89 -3.42 3.05
C VAL A 38 10.92 -4.54 3.26
N ALA A 39 11.62 -4.54 4.40
CA ALA A 39 12.60 -5.59 4.71
C ALA A 39 11.97 -6.99 4.77
N TRP A 40 10.82 -7.12 5.44
CA TRP A 40 10.07 -8.37 5.54
C TRP A 40 9.51 -8.81 4.17
N ILE A 41 9.01 -7.86 3.37
CA ILE A 41 8.52 -8.15 2.02
C ILE A 41 9.66 -8.74 1.17
N LEU A 42 10.82 -8.09 1.12
CA LEU A 42 11.96 -8.55 0.33
C LEU A 42 12.46 -9.94 0.74
N GLU A 43 12.43 -10.25 2.04
CA GLU A 43 12.77 -11.59 2.53
C GLU A 43 11.79 -12.65 2.03
N ASN A 44 10.49 -12.34 2.03
CA ASN A 44 9.41 -13.28 1.69
C ASN A 44 9.06 -13.34 0.20
N THR A 45 9.63 -12.46 -0.63
CA THR A 45 9.43 -12.44 -2.09
C THR A 45 10.76 -12.56 -2.84
N SER A 46 11.78 -13.12 -2.20
CA SER A 46 13.11 -13.27 -2.79
C SER A 46 13.13 -14.23 -3.99
N ASP A 47 12.15 -15.13 -4.07
CA ASP A 47 11.92 -16.07 -5.17
C ASP A 47 10.85 -15.58 -6.17
N ALA A 48 10.30 -14.38 -5.97
CA ALA A 48 9.28 -13.85 -6.86
C ALA A 48 9.86 -13.54 -8.24
N SER A 49 9.23 -14.09 -9.28
CA SER A 49 9.49 -13.75 -10.67
C SER A 49 8.62 -12.55 -11.07
N TYR A 50 9.27 -11.46 -11.46
CA TYR A 50 8.60 -10.30 -12.03
C TYR A 50 8.50 -10.47 -13.54
N CYS A 51 7.41 -10.02 -14.14
CA CYS A 51 7.33 -9.91 -15.60
C CYS A 51 8.29 -8.80 -16.05
N ASP A 52 9.23 -9.12 -16.94
CA ASP A 52 10.01 -8.10 -17.62
C ASP A 52 9.07 -7.29 -18.54
N ASN A 53 9.23 -5.97 -18.50
CA ASN A 53 8.44 -5.00 -19.28
C ASN A 53 8.65 -5.13 -20.80
#